data_AF-A0A8S9VWK8-F1
#
_entry.id   AF-A0A8S9VWK8-F1
#
_cell.length_a   1.000
_cell.length_b   1.000
_cell.length_c   1.000
_cell.angle_alpha   90.00
_cell.angle_beta   90.00
_cell.angle_gamma   90.00
#
_symmetry.space_group_name_H-M   'P 1'
#
loop_
_entity.id
_entity.type
_entity.pdbx_description
1 polymer ?
#
loop_
_entity_poly.entity_id
_entity_poly.type
_entity_poly.pdbx_seq_one_letter_code
_entity_poly.pdbx_strand_id
1 'polypeptide(L)'
;MNEKRIARYVSKIQLIEERIEDIRSWEDDFTTDKRSRLAVYKAMQEIVEASMDVLAMRLKDSEKLPMDDYTNIDRAYKSGIIDKRIKYALEEANGLRNRLVHGYNGINETVALESMKSLFPLIESYIGRMMQWLKELI
;
A
#
# COMPACT_ATOMS: atom_id res chain seq x y z
N MET A 1 -7.96 -11.98 -19.24
CA MET A 1 -8.19 -12.14 -17.78
C MET A 1 -9.69 -12.14 -17.53
N ASN A 2 -10.23 -12.88 -16.54
CA ASN A 2 -11.69 -12.92 -16.33
C ASN A 2 -12.20 -11.71 -15.53
N GLU A 3 -13.49 -11.38 -15.66
CA GLU A 3 -14.14 -10.23 -15.00
C GLU A 3 -13.99 -10.25 -13.48
N LYS A 4 -14.16 -11.44 -12.86
CA LYS A 4 -13.98 -11.61 -11.41
C LYS A 4 -12.57 -11.23 -10.96
N ARG A 5 -11.56 -11.52 -11.77
CA ARG A 5 -10.17 -11.17 -11.49
C ARG A 5 -9.94 -9.66 -11.57
N ILE A 6 -10.46 -9.01 -12.60
CA ILE A 6 -10.42 -7.54 -12.75
C ILE A 6 -11.11 -6.87 -11.55
N ALA A 7 -12.33 -7.31 -11.21
CA ALA A 7 -13.08 -6.77 -10.08
C ALA A 7 -12.31 -6.86 -8.75
N ARG A 8 -11.54 -7.93 -8.53
CA ARG A 8 -10.68 -8.06 -7.35
C ARG A 8 -9.54 -7.04 -7.30
N TYR A 9 -8.93 -6.70 -8.44
CA TYR A 9 -7.94 -5.61 -8.48
C TYR A 9 -8.59 -4.28 -8.17
N VAL A 10 -9.68 -3.97 -8.87
CA VAL A 10 -10.38 -2.69 -8.73
C VAL A 10 -10.82 -2.48 -7.28
N SER A 11 -11.43 -3.48 -6.65
CA SER A 11 -11.82 -3.42 -5.23
C SER A 11 -10.65 -3.10 -4.30
N LYS A 12 -9.48 -3.69 -4.53
CA LYS A 12 -8.29 -3.43 -3.68
C LYS A 12 -7.70 -2.05 -3.93
N ILE A 13 -7.70 -1.60 -5.17
CA ILE A 13 -7.20 -0.27 -5.54
C ILE A 13 -8.11 0.80 -4.94
N GLN A 14 -9.43 0.63 -5.03
CA GLN A 14 -10.41 1.52 -4.42
C GLN A 14 -10.27 1.57 -2.89
N LEU A 15 -10.02 0.43 -2.24
CA LEU A 15 -9.75 0.40 -0.80
C LEU A 15 -8.50 1.22 -0.45
N ILE A 16 -7.44 1.15 -1.26
CA ILE A 16 -6.23 1.97 -1.05
C ILE A 16 -6.55 3.45 -1.18
N GLU A 17 -7.28 3.85 -2.23
CA GLU A 17 -7.69 5.24 -2.46
C GLU A 17 -8.55 5.76 -1.30
N GLU A 18 -9.57 5.01 -0.90
CA GLU A 18 -10.46 5.34 0.22
C GLU A 18 -9.67 5.57 1.52
N ARG A 19 -8.73 4.67 1.84
CA ARG A 19 -7.95 4.77 3.09
C ARG A 19 -6.92 5.90 3.06
N ILE A 20 -6.41 6.29 1.89
CA ILE A 20 -5.56 7.49 1.78
C ILE A 20 -6.39 8.74 2.10
N GLU A 21 -7.60 8.85 1.55
CA GLU A 21 -8.51 9.97 1.81
C GLU A 21 -8.96 10.02 3.28
N ASP A 22 -9.27 8.87 3.87
CA ASP A 22 -9.58 8.77 5.29
C ASP A 22 -8.44 9.34 6.16
N ILE A 23 -7.19 8.94 5.90
CA ILE A 23 -6.05 9.45 6.67
C ILE A 23 -5.92 10.96 6.49
N ARG A 24 -6.05 11.47 5.26
CA ARG A 24 -6.05 12.92 4.99
C ARG A 24 -7.15 13.65 5.76
N SER A 25 -8.29 13.00 6.00
CA SER A 25 -9.41 13.59 6.75
C SER A 25 -9.28 13.51 8.27
N TRP A 26 -8.44 12.60 8.79
CA TRP A 26 -8.26 12.37 10.23
C TRP A 26 -6.94 12.92 10.78
N GLU A 27 -6.08 13.48 9.92
CA GLU A 27 -4.72 13.85 10.29
C GLU A 27 -4.64 14.98 11.32
N ASP A 28 -5.60 15.91 11.31
CA ASP A 28 -5.66 17.03 12.26
C ASP A 28 -5.84 16.56 13.71
N ASP A 29 -6.62 15.50 13.91
CA ASP A 29 -6.90 14.92 15.22
C ASP A 29 -5.91 13.82 15.63
N PHE A 30 -4.95 13.49 14.77
CA PHE A 30 -4.07 12.33 14.95
C PHE A 30 -3.21 12.41 16.22
N THR A 31 -2.75 13.60 16.59
CA THR A 31 -1.87 13.80 17.76
C THR A 31 -2.63 14.07 19.06
N THR A 32 -3.90 14.44 18.96
CA THR A 32 -4.72 14.91 20.08
C THR A 32 -5.77 13.88 20.51
N ASP A 33 -6.27 13.07 19.58
CA ASP A 33 -7.25 12.02 19.84
C ASP A 33 -6.68 10.61 19.58
N LYS A 34 -6.69 9.79 20.64
CA LYS A 34 -6.23 8.40 20.56
C LYS A 34 -7.07 7.58 19.58
N ARG A 35 -8.37 7.84 19.46
CA ARG A 35 -9.23 7.09 18.54
C ARG A 35 -8.88 7.41 17.09
N SER A 36 -8.76 8.69 16.72
CA SER A 36 -8.30 9.13 15.39
C SER A 36 -6.93 8.57 15.07
N ARG A 37 -5.99 8.59 16.03
CA ARG A 37 -4.67 7.97 15.85
C ARG A 37 -4.74 6.48 15.50
N LEU A 38 -5.54 5.72 16.23
CA LEU A 38 -5.73 4.28 15.98
C LEU A 38 -6.43 4.04 14.63
N ALA A 39 -7.36 4.91 14.24
CA ALA A 39 -8.03 4.84 12.93
C ALA A 39 -7.03 5.05 11.78
N VAL A 40 -6.17 6.07 11.87
CA VAL A 40 -5.09 6.32 10.90
C VAL A 40 -4.13 5.14 10.81
N TYR A 41 -3.70 4.58 11.95
CA TYR A 41 -2.84 3.40 11.94
C TYR A 41 -3.49 2.19 11.28
N LYS A 42 -4.78 1.96 11.52
CA LYS A 42 -5.51 0.87 10.88
C LYS A 42 -5.66 1.11 9.37
N ALA A 43 -6.00 2.32 8.96
CA ALA A 43 -6.07 2.68 7.55
C ALA A 43 -4.72 2.48 6.85
N MET A 44 -3.61 2.86 7.48
CA MET A 44 -2.27 2.62 6.92
C MET A 44 -1.96 1.13 6.79
N GLN A 45 -2.35 0.30 7.77
CA GLN A 45 -2.19 -1.15 7.66
C GLN A 45 -2.97 -1.71 6.45
N GLU A 46 -4.20 -1.27 6.24
CA GLU A 46 -5.03 -1.70 5.12
C GLU A 46 -4.47 -1.25 3.76
N ILE A 47 -3.93 -0.03 3.66
CA ILE A 47 -3.22 0.45 2.47
C ILE A 47 -2.06 -0.50 2.12
N VAL A 48 -1.24 -0.88 3.11
CA VAL A 48 -0.09 -1.76 2.90
C VAL A 48 -0.54 -3.16 2.49
N GLU A 49 -1.48 -3.76 3.22
CA GLU A 49 -2.01 -5.09 2.92
C GLU A 49 -2.62 -5.16 1.51
N ALA A 50 -3.46 -4.19 1.16
CA ALA A 50 -4.06 -4.12 -0.16
C ALA A 50 -3.00 -3.90 -1.27
N SER A 51 -1.97 -3.08 -1.00
CA SER A 51 -0.87 -2.86 -1.95
C SER A 51 -0.07 -4.13 -2.22
N MET A 52 0.25 -4.90 -1.19
CA MET A 52 0.96 -6.18 -1.31
C MET A 52 0.10 -7.22 -2.02
N ASP A 53 -1.20 -7.26 -1.71
CA ASP A 53 -2.12 -8.15 -2.40
C ASP A 53 -2.22 -7.84 -3.90
N VAL A 54 -2.32 -6.56 -4.28
CA VAL A 54 -2.29 -6.16 -5.71
C VAL A 54 -1.00 -6.62 -6.38
N LEU A 55 0.14 -6.49 -5.70
CA LEU A 55 1.44 -6.89 -6.23
C LEU A 55 1.53 -8.41 -6.41
N ALA A 56 1.13 -9.17 -5.39
CA ALA A 56 1.10 -10.62 -5.41
C ALA A 56 0.14 -11.15 -6.50
N MET A 57 -1.02 -10.50 -6.66
CA MET A 57 -1.92 -10.82 -7.76
C MET A 57 -1.25 -10.55 -9.12
N ARG A 58 -0.57 -9.40 -9.28
CA ARG A 58 0.10 -9.01 -10.53
C ARG A 58 1.22 -9.97 -10.91
N LEU A 59 1.98 -10.44 -9.91
CA LEU A 59 2.99 -11.48 -10.09
C LEU A 59 2.38 -12.80 -10.54
N LYS A 60 1.30 -13.25 -9.87
CA LYS A 60 0.58 -14.47 -10.25
C LYS A 60 0.08 -14.41 -11.69
N ASP A 61 -0.47 -13.27 -12.09
CA ASP A 61 -0.97 -13.05 -13.45
C ASP A 61 0.16 -12.81 -14.47
N SER A 62 1.41 -12.74 -14.01
CA SER A 62 2.63 -12.78 -14.83
C SER A 62 3.31 -14.16 -14.79
N GLU A 63 2.59 -15.20 -14.41
CA GLU A 63 3.10 -16.58 -14.23
C GLU A 63 4.26 -16.71 -13.22
N LYS A 64 4.36 -15.75 -12.29
CA LYS A 64 5.33 -15.81 -11.19
C LYS A 64 4.65 -16.27 -9.91
N LEU A 65 5.28 -17.20 -9.20
CA LEU A 65 4.77 -17.67 -7.91
C LEU A 65 4.89 -16.55 -6.87
N PRO A 66 3.78 -16.08 -6.25
CA PRO A 66 3.85 -15.16 -5.12
C PRO A 66 4.43 -15.86 -3.89
N MET A 67 5.28 -15.14 -3.16
CA MET A 67 5.92 -15.55 -1.90
C MET A 67 5.56 -14.54 -0.80
N ASP A 68 6.49 -14.23 0.11
CA ASP A 68 6.36 -13.13 1.07
C ASP A 68 6.48 -11.75 0.41
N ASP A 69 6.04 -10.71 1.13
CA ASP A 69 5.98 -9.32 0.66
C ASP A 69 7.32 -8.80 0.11
N TYR A 70 8.43 -8.99 0.85
CA TYR A 70 9.75 -8.49 0.41
C TYR A 70 10.24 -9.22 -0.84
N THR A 71 10.09 -10.54 -0.87
CA THR A 71 10.43 -11.33 -2.06
C THR A 71 9.56 -10.93 -3.26
N ASN A 72 8.28 -10.65 -3.06
CA ASN A 72 7.37 -10.20 -4.12
C ASN A 72 7.78 -8.83 -4.66
N ILE A 73 8.10 -7.87 -3.78
CA ILE A 73 8.59 -6.55 -4.18
C ILE A 73 9.86 -6.64 -5.04
N ASP A 74 10.84 -7.42 -4.60
CA ASP A 74 12.08 -7.61 -5.35
C ASP A 74 11.84 -8.29 -6.71
N ARG A 75 10.99 -9.32 -6.76
CA ARG A 75 10.61 -9.99 -8.01
C ARG A 75 9.90 -9.05 -8.97
N ALA A 76 8.97 -8.23 -8.47
CA ALA A 76 8.25 -7.27 -9.28
C ALA A 76 9.18 -6.22 -9.90
N TYR A 77 10.14 -5.73 -9.10
CA TYR A 77 11.18 -4.81 -9.57
C TYR A 77 12.07 -5.45 -10.64
N LYS A 78 12.62 -6.64 -10.37
CA LYS A 78 13.46 -7.39 -11.33
C LYS A 78 12.72 -7.72 -12.63
N SER A 79 11.39 -7.81 -12.58
CA SER A 79 10.52 -8.06 -13.73
C SER A 79 10.09 -6.80 -14.48
N GLY A 80 10.49 -5.60 -14.03
CA GLY A 80 10.07 -4.33 -14.61
C GLY A 80 8.60 -3.97 -14.36
N ILE A 81 7.89 -4.68 -13.46
CA ILE A 81 6.49 -4.38 -13.12
C ILE A 81 6.40 -3.06 -12.35
N ILE A 82 7.38 -2.82 -11.47
CA ILE A 82 7.52 -1.59 -10.69
C ILE A 82 8.90 -1.00 -10.89
N ASP A 83 9.03 0.31 -10.74
CA ASP A 83 10.34 0.97 -10.77
C ASP A 83 11.00 0.99 -9.38
N LYS A 84 12.26 1.44 -9.33
CA LYS A 84 13.05 1.50 -8.11
C LYS A 84 12.41 2.36 -7.00
N ARG A 85 11.69 3.43 -7.36
CA ARG A 85 11.04 4.32 -6.39
C ARG A 85 9.84 3.64 -5.75
N ILE A 86 9.01 2.98 -6.56
CA ILE A 86 7.88 2.20 -6.07
C ILE A 86 8.37 1.04 -5.21
N LYS A 87 9.46 0.36 -5.62
CA LYS A 87 10.10 -0.69 -4.81
C LYS A 87 10.39 -0.19 -3.39
N TYR A 88 11.11 0.93 -3.27
CA TYR A 88 11.46 1.50 -1.97
C TYR A 88 10.23 1.92 -1.16
N ALA A 89 9.25 2.57 -1.80
CA ALA A 89 8.03 2.97 -1.11
C ALA A 89 7.27 1.76 -0.53
N LEU A 90 7.15 0.67 -1.29
CA LEU A 90 6.50 -0.55 -0.83
C LEU A 90 7.28 -1.24 0.30
N GLU A 91 8.62 -1.25 0.23
CA GLU A 91 9.47 -1.79 1.32
C GLU A 91 9.33 -0.95 2.60
N GLU A 92 9.38 0.37 2.49
CA GLU A 92 9.20 1.29 3.63
C GLU A 92 7.81 1.18 4.25
N ALA A 93 6.76 1.11 3.42
CA ALA A 93 5.39 0.94 3.88
C ALA A 93 5.21 -0.41 4.61
N ASN A 94 5.81 -1.49 4.09
CA ASN A 94 5.79 -2.80 4.72
C ASN A 94 6.52 -2.80 6.08
N GLY A 95 7.69 -2.16 6.14
CA GLY A 95 8.43 -1.95 7.38
C GLY A 95 7.63 -1.12 8.40
N LEU A 96 6.93 -0.08 7.94
CA LEU A 96 6.07 0.77 8.77
C LEU A 96 4.91 -0.02 9.37
N ARG A 97 4.22 -0.85 8.58
CA ARG A 97 3.17 -1.77 9.05
C ARG A 97 3.68 -2.66 10.17
N ASN A 98 4.86 -3.28 10.01
CA ASN A 98 5.42 -4.17 11.03
C ASN A 98 5.74 -3.40 12.32
N ARG A 99 6.29 -2.19 12.22
CA ARG A 99 6.47 -1.32 13.39
C ARG A 99 5.13 -1.01 14.06
N LEU A 100 4.05 -0.79 13.29
CA LEU A 100 2.74 -0.36 13.80
C LEU A 100 2.09 -1.49 14.61
N VAL A 101 2.28 -2.72 14.17
CA VAL A 101 1.78 -3.94 14.82
C VAL A 101 2.55 -4.27 16.10
N HIS A 102 3.88 -4.10 16.13
CA HIS A 102 4.71 -4.51 17.27
C HIS A 102 4.72 -3.53 18.46
N GLY A 103 3.96 -2.44 18.38
CA GLY A 103 3.81 -1.47 19.46
C GLY A 103 4.84 -0.34 19.36
N TYR A 104 4.35 0.85 19.03
CA TYR A 104 5.09 2.11 18.99
C TYR A 104 5.42 2.60 20.42
N ASN A 105 6.24 1.88 21.18
CA ASN A 105 6.79 2.44 22.41
C ASN A 105 7.91 3.43 22.04
N GLY A 106 7.59 4.73 22.02
CA GLY A 106 8.58 5.81 22.00
C GLY A 106 8.85 6.51 20.66
N ILE A 107 8.05 6.28 19.62
CA ILE A 107 8.14 7.04 18.37
C ILE A 107 7.27 8.31 18.47
N ASN A 108 7.81 9.43 18.00
CA ASN A 108 7.10 10.70 17.88
C ASN A 108 5.96 10.56 16.86
N GLU A 109 4.72 10.79 17.31
CA GLU A 109 3.50 10.63 16.53
C GLU A 109 3.50 11.50 15.26
N THR A 110 3.99 12.74 15.36
CA THR A 110 4.14 13.62 14.20
C THR A 110 5.09 13.02 13.16
N VAL A 111 6.20 12.44 13.60
CA VAL A 111 7.16 11.77 12.68
C VAL A 111 6.51 10.57 12.00
N ALA A 112 5.68 9.81 12.72
CA ALA A 112 4.94 8.68 12.15
C ALA A 112 3.96 9.14 11.07
N LEU A 113 3.17 10.19 11.34
CA LEU A 113 2.22 10.75 10.39
C LEU A 113 2.89 11.28 9.13
N GLU A 114 3.96 12.06 9.28
CA GLU A 114 4.73 12.57 8.13
C GLU A 114 5.35 11.43 7.31
N SER A 115 5.85 10.38 7.98
CA SER A 115 6.38 9.19 7.31
C SER A 115 5.29 8.49 6.49
N MET A 116 4.08 8.33 7.03
CA MET A 116 2.92 7.77 6.30
C MET A 116 2.58 8.62 5.07
N LYS A 117 2.41 9.93 5.25
CA LYS A 117 2.04 10.87 4.19
C LYS A 117 3.05 10.92 3.06
N SER A 118 4.35 10.82 3.39
CA SER A 118 5.42 10.82 2.39
C SER A 118 5.34 9.66 1.38
N LEU A 119 4.68 8.56 1.74
CA LEU A 119 4.52 7.38 0.89
C LEU A 119 3.35 7.52 -0.09
N PHE A 120 2.34 8.32 0.21
CA PHE A 120 1.09 8.39 -0.58
C PHE A 120 1.32 8.70 -2.06
N PRO A 121 2.15 9.68 -2.47
CA PRO A 121 2.35 9.96 -3.90
C PRO A 121 2.91 8.76 -4.69
N LEU A 122 3.78 7.95 -4.05
CA LEU A 122 4.35 6.77 -4.69
C LEU A 122 3.38 5.59 -4.68
N ILE A 123 2.54 5.46 -3.66
CA ILE A 123 1.45 4.46 -3.61
C ILE A 123 0.39 4.79 -4.66
N GLU A 124 -0.03 6.05 -4.77
CA GLU A 124 -0.94 6.55 -5.81
C GLU A 124 -0.37 6.31 -7.22
N SER A 125 0.92 6.59 -7.41
CA SER A 125 1.60 6.28 -8.67
C SER A 125 1.60 4.78 -8.99
N TYR A 126 1.82 3.94 -7.97
CA TYR A 126 1.80 2.49 -8.10
C TYR A 126 0.42 1.96 -8.51
N ILE A 127 -0.65 2.32 -7.79
CA ILE A 127 -2.00 1.87 -8.13
C ILE A 127 -2.46 2.43 -9.49
N GLY A 128 -2.03 3.64 -9.86
CA GLY A 128 -2.29 4.22 -11.18
C GLY A 128 -1.67 3.38 -12.30
N ARG A 129 -0.43 2.89 -12.13
CA ARG A 129 0.20 1.97 -13.08
C ARG A 129 -0.52 0.63 -13.16
N MET A 130 -0.97 0.10 -12.02
CA MET A 130 -1.75 -1.15 -12.01
C MET A 130 -3.09 -0.98 -12.73
N MET A 131 -3.78 0.15 -12.53
CA MET A 131 -5.01 0.46 -13.26
C MET A 131 -4.77 0.65 -14.76
N GLN A 132 -3.68 1.31 -15.16
CA GLN A 132 -3.34 1.45 -16.57
C GLN A 132 -3.11 0.08 -17.22
N TRP A 133 -2.33 -0.79 -16.58
CA TRP A 133 -2.11 -2.16 -17.05
C TRP A 133 -3.44 -2.95 -17.16
N LEU A 134 -4.37 -2.80 -16.22
CA LEU A 134 -5.68 -3.46 -16.30
C LEU A 134 -6.50 -2.99 -17.50
N LYS A 135 -6.45 -1.68 -17.81
CA LYS A 135 -7.16 -1.11 -18.96
C LYS A 135 -6.62 -1.61 -20.29
N GLU A 136 -5.33 -1.93 -20.37
CA GLU A 136 -4.70 -2.49 -21.58
C GLU A 136 -5.09 -3.96 -21.83
N LEU A 137 -5.74 -4.63 -20.87
CA LEU A 137 -6.15 -6.03 -20.95
C LEU A 137 -7.65 -6.23 -21.28
N ILE A 138 -8.41 -5.13 -21.34
CA ILE A 138 -9.85 -5.08 -21.66
C ILE A 138 -10.00 -4.61 -23.10
#